data_AF-A0A9D0VGQ9-F1
#
_entry.id   AF-A0A9D0VGQ9-F1
#
_cell.length_a   1.000
_cell.length_b   1.000
_cell.length_c   1.000
_cell.angle_alpha   90.00
_cell.angle_beta   90.00
_cell.angle_gamma   90.00
#
_symmetry.space_group_name_H-M   'P 1'
#
loop_
_entity.id
_entity.type
_entity.pdbx_description
1 polymer ?
#
loop_
_entity_poly.entity_id
_entity_poly.type
_entity_poly.pdbx_seq_one_letter_code
_entity_poly.pdbx_strand_id
1 'polypeptide(L)'
;MEVLVGRTVAMGFAIAWVIVALAATWGLGWIGAVAGRWPEGVHLVGHLGLCAVLAAVVALAGSGSPGLRAARGLGAALLFGLAIEGLQLRHSPPWPEVVLDLVLDLIGALIGLGLWSTADTGRAEPVGHLISAVLHPVVVAPMGFGIAVLAGPDPVGLADGLSWLGLAALCLTPALIFWGLGIQASWWSDADLSRRTDRAPLFVVGCVGALCFVLCTLDAPAPVQRLAQTAGVGAILGTVATTAGLKISGHVAIPAALGLVVLPWTDRGAGLLLGMALVLSWARVSAGRHQPLEVAAGWGLAAMLSSPVAAALADTWS
;
A
#
# COMPACT_ATOMS: atom_id res chain seq x y z
N MET A 1 -33.39 2.93 -20.18
CA MET A 1 -32.79 2.17 -21.31
C MET A 1 -31.32 2.52 -21.49
N GLU A 2 -30.96 3.80 -21.61
CA GLU A 2 -29.55 4.25 -21.77
C GLU A 2 -28.58 3.74 -20.70
N VAL A 3 -28.98 3.78 -19.42
CA VAL A 3 -28.17 3.26 -18.31
C VAL A 3 -27.90 1.76 -18.45
N LEU A 4 -28.85 0.99 -18.98
CA LEU A 4 -28.68 -0.45 -19.18
C LEU A 4 -27.72 -0.73 -20.35
N VAL A 5 -27.88 0.00 -21.46
CA VAL A 5 -27.00 -0.11 -22.63
C VAL A 5 -25.57 0.24 -22.25
N GLY A 6 -25.34 1.33 -21.52
CA GLY A 6 -24.02 1.74 -21.05
C GLY A 6 -23.34 0.67 -20.17
N ARG A 7 -24.10 0.03 -19.27
CA ARG A 7 -23.57 -1.06 -18.42
C ARG A 7 -23.18 -2.29 -19.22
N THR A 8 -24.01 -2.70 -20.17
CA THR A 8 -23.72 -3.86 -21.04
C THR A 8 -22.48 -3.61 -21.89
N VAL A 9 -22.35 -2.41 -22.47
CA VAL A 9 -21.17 -2.02 -23.26
C VAL A 9 -19.92 -2.01 -22.40
N ALA A 10 -19.96 -1.42 -21.20
CA ALA A 10 -18.83 -1.40 -20.28
C ALA A 10 -18.41 -2.82 -19.87
N MET A 11 -19.36 -3.70 -19.55
CA MET A 11 -19.05 -5.09 -19.21
C MET A 11 -18.44 -5.85 -20.39
N GLY A 12 -18.99 -5.68 -21.60
CA GLY A 12 -18.43 -6.27 -22.82
C GLY A 12 -17.00 -5.80 -23.08
N PHE A 13 -16.72 -4.51 -22.87
CA PHE A 13 -15.37 -3.96 -22.95
C PHE A 13 -14.43 -4.56 -21.91
N ALA A 14 -14.83 -4.68 -20.65
CA ALA A 14 -14.00 -5.30 -19.60
C ALA A 14 -13.63 -6.75 -19.94
N ILE A 15 -14.60 -7.54 -20.42
CA ILE A 15 -14.37 -8.93 -20.83
C ILE A 15 -13.39 -8.97 -22.00
N ALA A 16 -13.61 -8.16 -23.03
CA ALA A 16 -12.70 -8.09 -24.18
C ALA A 16 -11.28 -7.66 -23.77
N TRP A 17 -11.16 -6.68 -22.88
CA TRP A 17 -9.89 -6.20 -22.34
C TRP A 17 -9.11 -7.30 -21.63
N VAL A 18 -9.78 -8.05 -20.74
CA VAL A 18 -9.19 -9.20 -20.03
C VAL A 18 -8.71 -10.27 -21.02
N ILE A 19 -9.54 -10.63 -22.00
CA ILE A 19 -9.20 -11.64 -23.01
C ILE A 19 -7.97 -11.21 -23.81
N VAL A 20 -7.96 -9.97 -24.31
CA VAL A 20 -6.84 -9.44 -25.10
C VAL A 20 -5.55 -9.42 -24.29
N ALA A 21 -5.60 -8.95 -23.03
CA ALA A 21 -4.43 -8.89 -22.18
C ALA A 21 -3.89 -10.29 -21.83
N LEU A 22 -4.74 -11.24 -21.46
CA LEU A 22 -4.31 -12.62 -21.19
C LEU A 22 -3.75 -13.30 -22.45
N ALA A 23 -4.37 -13.09 -23.62
CA ALA A 23 -3.87 -13.61 -24.88
C ALA A 23 -2.52 -12.98 -25.27
N ALA A 24 -2.34 -11.68 -25.04
CA ALA A 24 -1.08 -10.99 -25.25
C ALA A 24 0.02 -11.52 -24.31
N THR A 25 -0.25 -11.63 -23.01
CA THR A 25 0.70 -12.21 -22.03
C THR A 25 1.09 -13.63 -22.40
N TRP A 26 0.11 -14.47 -22.76
CA TRP A 26 0.36 -15.84 -23.21
C TRP A 26 1.22 -15.87 -24.49
N GLY A 27 0.86 -15.08 -25.50
CA GLY A 27 1.58 -15.01 -26.77
C GLY A 27 3.01 -14.51 -26.61
N LEU A 28 3.22 -13.46 -25.80
CA LEU A 28 4.55 -12.95 -25.45
C LEU A 28 5.36 -14.02 -24.69
N GLY A 29 4.72 -14.79 -23.80
CA GLY A 29 5.38 -15.86 -23.04
C GLY A 29 5.86 -16.98 -23.95
N TRP A 30 5.04 -17.35 -24.93
CA TRP A 30 5.36 -18.39 -25.91
C TRP A 30 6.58 -18.04 -26.78
N ILE A 31 6.72 -16.77 -27.18
CA ILE A 31 7.87 -16.32 -27.99
C ILE A 31 9.10 -15.95 -27.14
N GLY A 32 9.07 -16.22 -25.82
CA GLY A 32 10.13 -15.86 -24.90
C GLY A 32 10.25 -14.35 -24.65
N ALA A 33 9.30 -13.55 -25.13
CA ALA A 33 9.28 -12.11 -24.90
C ALA A 33 8.84 -11.74 -23.48
N VAL A 34 8.27 -12.65 -22.69
CA VAL A 34 8.01 -12.38 -21.25
C VAL A 34 9.28 -12.49 -20.41
N ALA A 35 10.29 -13.23 -20.88
CA ALA A 35 11.55 -13.42 -20.17
C ALA A 35 12.65 -12.54 -20.80
N GLY A 36 12.73 -11.28 -20.39
CA GLY A 36 13.78 -10.38 -20.85
C GLY A 36 13.63 -8.95 -20.34
N ARG A 37 14.67 -8.14 -20.55
CA ARG A 37 14.68 -6.70 -20.25
C ARG A 37 13.73 -5.96 -21.21
N TRP A 38 12.42 -6.08 -21.00
CA TRP A 38 11.55 -4.98 -21.39
C TRP A 38 12.03 -3.73 -20.67
N PRO A 39 11.84 -2.54 -21.24
CA PRO A 39 12.01 -1.32 -20.47
C PRO A 39 11.07 -1.46 -19.25
N GLU A 40 11.62 -1.62 -18.06
CA GLU A 40 10.88 -1.85 -16.81
C GLU A 40 9.69 -0.88 -16.70
N GLY A 41 9.89 0.39 -17.10
CA GLY A 41 8.83 1.38 -17.14
C GLY A 41 7.61 1.01 -18.00
N VAL A 42 7.77 0.32 -19.14
CA VAL A 42 6.65 -0.13 -19.98
C VAL A 42 5.88 -1.26 -19.30
N HIS A 43 6.60 -2.21 -18.69
CA HIS A 43 5.99 -3.29 -17.90
C HIS A 43 5.16 -2.71 -16.76
N LEU A 44 5.76 -1.80 -15.98
CA LEU A 44 5.11 -1.18 -14.84
C LEU A 44 3.86 -0.38 -15.26
N VAL A 45 3.97 0.43 -16.32
CA VAL A 45 2.84 1.21 -16.87
C VAL A 45 1.75 0.28 -17.41
N GLY A 46 2.12 -0.85 -18.01
CA GLY A 46 1.19 -1.88 -18.48
C GLY A 46 0.32 -2.41 -17.34
N HIS A 47 0.93 -2.93 -16.28
CA HIS A 47 0.22 -3.44 -15.10
C HIS A 47 -0.68 -2.38 -14.45
N LEU A 48 -0.13 -1.19 -14.17
CA LEU A 48 -0.88 -0.08 -13.59
C LEU A 48 -2.10 0.29 -14.44
N GLY A 49 -1.89 0.47 -15.76
CA GLY A 49 -2.95 0.87 -16.69
C GLY A 49 -4.02 -0.21 -16.87
N LEU A 50 -3.61 -1.46 -17.06
CA LEU A 50 -4.52 -2.60 -17.24
C LEU A 50 -5.46 -2.76 -16.04
N CYS A 51 -4.90 -2.80 -14.83
CA CYS A 51 -5.66 -2.98 -13.59
C CYS A 51 -6.49 -1.74 -13.24
N ALA A 52 -6.00 -0.53 -13.52
CA ALA A 52 -6.77 0.71 -13.34
C ALA A 52 -8.02 0.74 -14.22
N VAL A 53 -7.86 0.47 -15.53
CA VAL A 53 -8.98 0.46 -16.50
C VAL A 53 -9.99 -0.62 -16.12
N LEU A 54 -9.54 -1.84 -15.83
CA LEU A 54 -10.42 -2.94 -15.46
C LEU A 54 -11.25 -2.61 -14.20
N ALA A 55 -10.60 -2.13 -13.15
CA ALA A 55 -11.30 -1.77 -11.91
C ALA A 55 -12.34 -0.67 -12.14
N ALA A 56 -11.99 0.38 -12.89
CA ALA A 56 -12.88 1.49 -13.22
C ALA A 56 -14.09 1.04 -14.07
N VAL A 57 -13.87 0.22 -15.09
CA VAL A 57 -14.93 -0.26 -15.99
C VAL A 57 -15.89 -1.19 -15.26
N VAL A 58 -15.38 -2.12 -14.43
CA VAL A 58 -16.23 -3.01 -13.65
C VAL A 58 -17.05 -2.22 -12.61
N ALA A 59 -16.44 -1.24 -11.95
CA ALA A 59 -17.16 -0.34 -11.05
C ALA A 59 -18.24 0.46 -11.83
N LEU A 60 -17.93 0.95 -13.03
CA LEU A 60 -18.88 1.67 -13.89
C LEU A 60 -20.07 0.78 -14.31
N ALA A 61 -19.82 -0.47 -14.70
CA ALA A 61 -20.86 -1.41 -15.12
C ALA A 61 -21.70 -1.95 -13.95
N GLY A 62 -21.13 -1.99 -12.73
CA GLY A 62 -21.75 -2.57 -11.55
C GLY A 62 -23.05 -1.89 -11.11
N SER A 63 -23.95 -2.68 -10.53
CA SER A 63 -25.11 -2.21 -9.77
C SER A 63 -24.82 -2.11 -8.27
N GLY A 64 -25.63 -1.37 -7.51
CA GLY A 64 -25.51 -1.23 -6.06
C GLY A 64 -24.88 0.10 -5.63
N SER A 65 -24.53 0.19 -4.33
CA SER A 65 -23.91 1.37 -3.75
C SER A 65 -22.52 1.63 -4.35
N PRO A 66 -22.02 2.89 -4.34
CA PRO A 66 -20.68 3.20 -4.84
C PRO A 66 -19.57 2.34 -4.22
N GLY A 67 -19.62 2.10 -2.91
CA GLY A 67 -18.66 1.25 -2.21
C GLY A 67 -18.68 -0.21 -2.68
N LEU A 68 -19.87 -0.79 -2.88
CA LEU A 68 -19.99 -2.17 -3.39
C LEU A 68 -19.48 -2.29 -4.83
N ARG A 69 -19.77 -1.28 -5.67
CA ARG A 69 -19.28 -1.23 -7.06
C ARG A 69 -17.75 -1.13 -7.10
N ALA A 70 -17.18 -0.29 -6.24
CA ALA A 70 -15.73 -0.17 -6.11
C ALA A 70 -15.08 -1.47 -5.62
N ALA A 71 -15.66 -2.12 -4.61
CA ALA A 71 -15.17 -3.41 -4.11
C ALA A 71 -15.20 -4.50 -5.20
N ARG A 72 -16.25 -4.53 -6.03
CA ARG A 72 -16.31 -5.43 -7.20
C ARG A 72 -15.24 -5.11 -8.24
N GLY A 73 -15.02 -3.83 -8.52
CA GLY A 73 -13.95 -3.38 -9.42
C GLY A 73 -12.57 -3.80 -8.94
N LEU A 74 -12.28 -3.58 -7.65
CA LEU A 74 -11.04 -4.02 -7.01
C LEU A 74 -10.88 -5.53 -7.08
N GLY A 75 -11.91 -6.29 -6.70
CA GLY A 75 -11.87 -7.75 -6.72
C GLY A 75 -11.63 -8.31 -8.13
N ALA A 76 -12.26 -7.73 -9.15
CA ALA A 76 -12.03 -8.12 -10.54
C ALA A 76 -10.59 -7.86 -11.01
N ALA A 77 -10.03 -6.70 -10.67
CA ALA A 77 -8.65 -6.37 -11.01
C ALA A 77 -7.63 -7.27 -10.29
N LEU A 78 -7.85 -7.58 -9.00
CA LEU A 78 -6.98 -8.50 -8.25
C LEU A 78 -7.03 -9.93 -8.79
N LEU A 79 -8.21 -10.44 -9.13
CA LEU A 79 -8.34 -11.76 -9.75
C LEU A 79 -7.66 -11.82 -11.12
N PHE A 80 -7.72 -10.72 -11.88
CA PHE A 80 -7.05 -10.59 -13.16
C PHE A 80 -5.53 -10.53 -13.02
N GLY A 81 -4.99 -9.74 -12.10
CA GLY A 81 -3.56 -9.71 -11.78
C GLY A 81 -3.04 -11.09 -11.37
N LEU A 82 -3.74 -11.77 -10.44
CA LEU A 82 -3.43 -13.15 -10.06
C LEU A 82 -3.43 -14.13 -11.24
N ALA A 83 -4.32 -13.93 -12.22
CA ALA A 83 -4.35 -14.75 -13.43
C ALA A 83 -3.16 -14.46 -14.36
N ILE A 84 -2.79 -13.18 -14.56
CA ILE A 84 -1.59 -12.79 -15.31
C ILE A 84 -0.35 -13.41 -14.66
N GLU A 85 -0.16 -13.19 -13.37
CA GLU A 85 1.00 -13.67 -12.64
C GLU A 85 1.06 -15.20 -12.58
N GLY A 86 -0.09 -15.87 -12.43
CA GLY A 86 -0.19 -17.32 -12.50
C GLY A 86 0.22 -17.89 -13.86
N LEU A 87 -0.01 -17.16 -14.95
CA LEU A 87 0.48 -17.52 -16.29
C LEU A 87 1.98 -17.24 -16.41
N GLN A 88 2.45 -16.07 -15.95
CA GLN A 88 3.85 -15.71 -15.98
C GLN A 88 4.70 -16.70 -15.19
N LEU A 89 4.26 -17.17 -14.01
CA LEU A 89 4.92 -18.19 -13.19
C LEU A 89 5.32 -19.46 -13.96
N ARG A 90 4.58 -19.82 -15.02
CA ARG A 90 4.89 -20.97 -15.88
C ARG A 90 6.17 -20.77 -16.69
N HIS A 91 6.57 -19.53 -16.89
CA HIS A 91 7.77 -19.11 -17.61
C HIS A 91 8.94 -18.79 -16.66
N SER A 92 8.85 -19.24 -15.41
CA SER A 92 9.90 -19.14 -14.38
C SER A 92 10.32 -17.73 -13.90
N PRO A 93 9.43 -16.73 -13.75
CA PRO A 93 9.75 -15.53 -12.99
C PRO A 93 10.02 -15.91 -11.52
N PRO A 94 10.98 -15.26 -10.85
CA PRO A 94 11.23 -15.50 -9.45
C PRO A 94 10.05 -14.97 -8.62
N TRP A 95 9.64 -15.69 -7.58
CA TRP A 95 8.49 -15.34 -6.72
C TRP A 95 8.45 -13.89 -6.21
N PRO A 96 9.58 -13.23 -5.86
CA PRO A 96 9.57 -11.83 -5.48
C PRO A 96 8.99 -10.90 -6.56
N GLU A 97 9.26 -11.16 -7.83
CA GLU A 97 8.75 -10.34 -8.95
C GLU A 97 7.23 -10.42 -9.02
N VAL A 98 6.68 -11.63 -8.91
CA VAL A 98 5.24 -11.87 -8.88
C VAL A 98 4.58 -11.11 -7.73
N VAL A 99 5.19 -11.11 -6.55
CA VAL A 99 4.64 -10.38 -5.40
C VAL A 99 4.66 -8.86 -5.66
N LEU A 100 5.75 -8.33 -6.23
CA LEU A 100 5.86 -6.91 -6.56
C LEU A 100 4.87 -6.49 -7.66
N ASP A 101 4.64 -7.34 -8.66
CA ASP A 101 3.66 -7.09 -9.73
C ASP A 101 2.22 -7.14 -9.22
N LEU A 102 1.88 -8.07 -8.31
CA LEU A 102 0.56 -8.06 -7.66
C LEU A 102 0.33 -6.80 -6.82
N VAL A 103 1.37 -6.30 -6.15
CA VAL A 103 1.29 -5.03 -5.42
C VAL A 103 1.10 -3.86 -6.38
N LEU A 104 1.76 -3.88 -7.53
CA LEU A 104 1.59 -2.88 -8.57
C LEU A 104 0.18 -2.91 -9.16
N ASP A 105 -0.35 -4.10 -9.44
CA ASP A 105 -1.73 -4.31 -9.91
C ASP A 105 -2.75 -3.76 -8.92
N LEU A 106 -2.53 -3.98 -7.62
CA LEU A 106 -3.33 -3.40 -6.55
C LEU A 106 -3.28 -1.86 -6.63
N ILE A 107 -2.10 -1.25 -6.73
CA ILE A 107 -1.97 0.21 -6.85
C ILE A 107 -2.72 0.73 -8.09
N GLY A 108 -2.54 0.07 -9.24
CA GLY A 108 -3.24 0.38 -10.48
C GLY A 108 -4.76 0.35 -10.31
N ALA A 109 -5.29 -0.75 -9.76
CA ALA A 109 -6.72 -0.89 -9.47
C ALA A 109 -7.25 0.25 -8.58
N LEU A 110 -6.52 0.60 -7.52
CA LEU A 110 -6.92 1.67 -6.60
C LEU A 110 -6.87 3.06 -7.26
N ILE A 111 -5.89 3.33 -8.14
CA ILE A 111 -5.84 4.56 -8.97
C ILE A 111 -7.06 4.62 -9.88
N GLY A 112 -7.38 3.54 -10.59
CA GLY A 112 -8.55 3.46 -11.47
C GLY A 112 -9.85 3.73 -10.74
N LEU A 113 -10.03 3.17 -9.54
CA LEU A 113 -11.19 3.45 -8.69
C LEU A 113 -11.23 4.90 -8.20
N GLY A 114 -10.08 5.46 -7.83
CA GLY A 114 -9.95 6.87 -7.48
C GLY A 114 -10.44 7.78 -8.61
N LEU A 115 -9.89 7.61 -9.82
CA LEU A 115 -10.26 8.36 -11.03
C LEU A 115 -11.73 8.16 -11.42
N TRP A 116 -12.25 6.94 -11.32
CA TRP A 116 -13.67 6.67 -11.57
C TRP A 116 -14.58 7.43 -10.60
N SER A 117 -14.16 7.58 -9.35
CA SER A 117 -14.93 8.24 -8.32
C SER A 117 -14.88 9.76 -8.38
N THR A 118 -13.85 10.38 -8.98
CA THR A 118 -13.74 11.85 -9.06
C THR A 118 -14.82 12.48 -9.95
N ALA A 119 -15.48 11.70 -10.80
CA ALA A 119 -16.58 12.17 -11.64
C ALA A 119 -17.87 12.47 -10.84
N ASP A 120 -17.98 12.04 -9.58
CA ASP A 120 -19.19 12.14 -8.76
C ASP A 120 -18.83 12.14 -7.28
N THR A 121 -19.08 13.26 -6.59
CA THR A 121 -18.73 13.43 -5.17
C THR A 121 -19.41 12.40 -4.27
N GLY A 122 -20.58 11.86 -4.65
CA GLY A 122 -21.25 10.78 -3.92
C GLY A 122 -20.51 9.43 -3.97
N ARG A 123 -19.50 9.30 -4.84
CA ARG A 123 -18.64 8.10 -4.94
C ARG A 123 -17.31 8.27 -4.22
N ALA A 124 -16.79 9.49 -4.15
CA ALA A 124 -15.46 9.77 -3.64
C ALA A 124 -15.28 9.31 -2.19
N GLU A 125 -16.25 9.58 -1.32
CA GLU A 125 -16.17 9.19 0.10
C GLU A 125 -16.19 7.66 0.30
N PRO A 126 -17.17 6.88 -0.23
CA PRO A 126 -17.15 5.42 -0.11
C PRO A 126 -15.89 4.77 -0.68
N VAL A 127 -15.37 5.28 -1.81
CA VAL A 127 -14.14 4.79 -2.42
C VAL A 127 -12.93 5.12 -1.54
N GLY A 128 -12.85 6.34 -1.01
CA GLY A 128 -11.79 6.72 -0.08
C GLY A 128 -11.75 5.84 1.17
N HIS A 129 -12.92 5.45 1.72
CA HIS A 129 -12.99 4.47 2.81
C HIS A 129 -12.50 3.08 2.41
N LEU A 130 -12.91 2.58 1.24
CA LEU A 130 -12.45 1.29 0.73
C LEU A 130 -10.93 1.27 0.56
N ILE A 131 -10.36 2.27 -0.11
CA ILE A 131 -8.91 2.38 -0.31
C ILE A 131 -8.18 2.45 1.03
N SER A 132 -8.68 3.24 1.99
CA SER A 132 -8.09 3.34 3.32
C SER A 132 -8.11 2.01 4.08
N ALA A 133 -9.16 1.21 3.91
CA ALA A 133 -9.28 -0.10 4.54
C ALA A 133 -8.31 -1.13 3.92
N VAL A 134 -8.19 -1.12 2.59
CA VAL A 134 -7.29 -2.03 1.84
C VAL A 134 -5.82 -1.70 2.15
N LEU A 135 -5.48 -0.41 2.12
CA LEU A 135 -4.14 0.09 2.43
C LEU A 135 -4.02 0.57 3.88
N HIS A 136 -4.68 -0.12 4.81
CA HIS A 136 -4.61 0.25 6.22
C HIS A 136 -3.17 0.08 6.75
N PRO A 137 -2.67 0.95 7.65
CA PRO A 137 -1.32 0.86 8.21
C PRO A 137 -0.93 -0.51 8.76
N VAL A 138 -1.89 -1.26 9.31
CA VAL A 138 -1.69 -2.64 9.77
C VAL A 138 -1.17 -3.57 8.68
N VAL A 139 -1.60 -3.36 7.44
CA VAL A 139 -1.22 -4.16 6.27
C VAL A 139 0.02 -3.54 5.64
N VAL A 140 0.00 -2.22 5.43
CA VAL A 140 1.03 -1.51 4.68
C VAL A 140 2.38 -1.49 5.40
N ALA A 141 2.40 -1.35 6.73
CA ALA A 141 3.66 -1.36 7.47
C ALA A 141 4.43 -2.67 7.30
N PRO A 142 3.89 -3.86 7.65
CA PRO A 142 4.61 -5.12 7.45
C PRO A 142 4.86 -5.38 5.96
N MET A 143 3.88 -5.15 5.08
CA MET A 143 4.08 -5.35 3.64
C MET A 143 5.23 -4.48 3.08
N GLY A 144 5.37 -3.24 3.55
CA GLY A 144 6.44 -2.35 3.10
C GLY A 144 7.82 -2.80 3.54
N PHE A 145 7.95 -3.42 4.72
CA PHE A 145 9.18 -4.13 5.10
C PHE A 145 9.47 -5.30 4.14
N GLY A 146 8.45 -6.09 3.81
CA GLY A 146 8.58 -7.18 2.84
C GLY A 146 9.04 -6.68 1.46
N ILE A 147 8.40 -5.64 0.93
CA ILE A 147 8.76 -5.00 -0.35
C ILE A 147 10.20 -4.50 -0.33
N ALA A 148 10.60 -3.84 0.75
CA ALA A 148 11.95 -3.28 0.88
C ALA A 148 13.04 -4.35 0.87
N VAL A 149 12.80 -5.49 1.53
CA VAL A 149 13.77 -6.59 1.59
C VAL A 149 13.77 -7.39 0.28
N LEU A 150 12.60 -7.65 -0.30
CA LEU A 150 12.46 -8.43 -1.53
C LEU A 150 12.99 -7.70 -2.78
N ALA A 151 12.91 -6.37 -2.80
CA ALA A 151 13.30 -5.56 -3.96
C ALA A 151 14.73 -4.99 -3.88
N GLY A 152 15.50 -5.32 -2.82
CA GLY A 152 16.86 -4.83 -2.60
C GLY A 152 17.92 -5.48 -3.53
N PRO A 153 19.12 -4.88 -3.64
CA PRO A 153 20.15 -5.29 -4.59
C PRO A 153 20.88 -6.57 -4.15
N ASP A 154 20.98 -6.76 -2.82
CA ASP A 154 21.37 -8.00 -2.18
C ASP A 154 20.13 -8.54 -1.46
N PRO A 155 19.27 -9.33 -2.14
CA PRO A 155 18.10 -9.90 -1.51
C PRO A 155 18.59 -10.80 -0.37
N VAL A 156 18.42 -10.33 0.87
CA VAL A 156 18.41 -11.19 2.05
C VAL A 156 17.42 -12.30 1.67
N GLY A 157 17.88 -13.55 1.58
CA GLY A 157 17.13 -14.60 0.89
C GLY A 157 15.66 -14.63 1.32
N LEU A 158 14.74 -15.07 0.46
CA LEU A 158 13.29 -15.01 0.74
C LEU A 158 12.92 -15.43 2.17
N ALA A 159 13.59 -16.45 2.71
CA ALA A 159 13.40 -16.91 4.10
C ALA A 159 13.73 -15.82 5.15
N ASP A 160 14.82 -15.10 4.98
CA ASP A 160 15.23 -14.00 5.88
C ASP A 160 14.31 -12.80 5.71
N GLY A 161 13.91 -12.45 4.49
CA GLY A 161 12.91 -11.41 4.28
C GLY A 161 11.58 -11.71 4.97
N LEU A 162 11.14 -12.97 4.89
CA LEU A 162 9.94 -13.44 5.59
C LEU A 162 10.11 -13.47 7.12
N SER A 163 11.31 -13.75 7.63
CA SER A 163 11.57 -13.73 9.08
C SER A 163 11.49 -12.31 9.65
N TRP A 164 12.07 -11.32 8.97
CA TRP A 164 11.97 -9.91 9.35
C TRP A 164 10.54 -9.37 9.24
N LEU A 165 9.82 -9.76 8.18
CA LEU A 165 8.38 -9.47 8.05
C LEU A 165 7.57 -10.04 9.22
N GLY A 166 7.82 -11.31 9.55
CA GLY A 166 7.17 -11.99 10.67
C GLY A 166 7.47 -11.33 12.01
N LEU A 167 8.73 -10.93 12.23
CA LEU A 167 9.15 -10.20 13.42
C LEU A 167 8.46 -8.82 13.52
N ALA A 168 8.41 -8.06 12.41
CA ALA A 168 7.71 -6.77 12.38
C ALA A 168 6.21 -6.94 12.69
N ALA A 169 5.56 -7.94 12.09
CA ALA A 169 4.15 -8.27 12.36
C ALA A 169 3.92 -8.68 13.82
N LEU A 170 4.83 -9.47 14.40
CA LEU A 170 4.78 -9.87 15.80
C LEU A 170 4.89 -8.66 16.73
N CYS A 171 5.81 -7.74 16.45
CA CYS A 171 5.98 -6.50 17.21
C CYS A 171 4.76 -5.56 17.10
N LEU A 172 4.04 -5.56 15.97
CA LEU A 172 2.79 -4.81 15.80
C LEU A 172 1.57 -5.48 16.45
N THR A 173 1.60 -6.80 16.65
CA THR A 173 0.45 -7.60 17.11
C THR A 173 -0.21 -7.06 18.39
N PRO A 174 0.52 -6.61 19.43
CA PRO A 174 -0.10 -6.03 20.62
C PRO A 174 -0.97 -4.80 20.32
N ALA A 175 -0.51 -3.92 19.42
CA ALA A 175 -1.29 -2.75 19.01
C ALA A 175 -2.56 -3.17 18.25
N LEU A 176 -2.49 -4.22 17.43
CA LEU A 176 -3.65 -4.74 16.69
C LEU A 176 -4.68 -5.39 17.59
N ILE A 177 -4.23 -6.18 18.57
CA ILE A 177 -5.11 -6.77 19.58
C ILE A 177 -5.76 -5.64 20.38
N PHE A 178 -4.99 -4.67 20.84
CA PHE A 178 -5.52 -3.53 21.61
C PHE A 178 -6.52 -2.70 20.80
N TRP A 179 -6.23 -2.43 19.53
CA TRP A 179 -7.18 -1.78 18.61
C TRP A 179 -8.46 -2.59 18.44
N GLY A 180 -8.34 -3.89 18.11
CA GLY A 180 -9.49 -4.76 17.87
C GLY A 180 -10.38 -4.94 19.11
N LEU A 181 -9.78 -5.17 20.28
CA LEU A 181 -10.50 -5.23 21.55
C LEU A 181 -11.20 -3.91 21.86
N GLY A 182 -10.54 -2.78 21.61
CA GLY A 182 -11.16 -1.47 21.83
C GLY A 182 -12.32 -1.18 20.87
N ILE A 183 -12.29 -1.69 19.63
CA ILE A 183 -13.47 -1.64 18.75
C ILE A 183 -14.61 -2.51 19.31
N GLN A 184 -14.31 -3.76 19.71
CA GLN A 184 -15.31 -4.66 20.27
C GLN A 184 -15.93 -4.12 21.57
N ALA A 185 -15.12 -3.47 22.42
CA ALA A 185 -15.53 -2.88 23.68
C ALA A 185 -16.04 -1.44 23.56
N SER A 186 -16.13 -0.88 22.34
CA SER A 186 -16.55 0.51 22.07
C SER A 186 -15.71 1.58 22.81
N TRP A 187 -14.43 1.33 23.05
CA TRP A 187 -13.48 2.31 23.57
C TRP A 187 -13.15 3.40 22.53
N TRP A 188 -13.26 3.06 21.25
CA TRP A 188 -12.99 3.95 20.12
C TRP A 188 -14.27 4.40 19.45
N SER A 189 -14.32 5.64 18.97
CA SER A 189 -15.48 6.13 18.22
C SER A 189 -15.67 5.45 16.86
N ASP A 190 -14.58 4.99 16.25
CA ASP A 190 -14.55 4.35 14.95
C ASP A 190 -13.21 3.62 14.72
N ALA A 191 -13.19 2.75 13.70
CA ALA A 191 -12.02 1.98 13.30
C ALA A 191 -10.82 2.84 12.85
N ASP A 192 -11.07 4.05 12.34
CA ASP A 192 -10.06 4.99 11.84
C ASP A 192 -9.42 5.84 12.96
N LEU A 193 -9.90 5.72 14.20
CA LEU A 193 -9.57 6.60 15.32
C LEU A 193 -9.67 8.08 14.92
N SER A 194 -10.81 8.49 14.37
CA SER A 194 -10.99 9.83 13.84
C SER A 194 -10.86 10.92 14.92
N ARG A 195 -11.23 10.61 16.18
CA ARG A 195 -11.07 11.47 17.35
C ARG A 195 -9.64 11.45 17.87
N ARG A 196 -9.10 12.64 18.18
CA ARG A 196 -7.71 12.81 18.66
C ARG A 196 -7.47 12.10 20.00
N THR A 197 -8.46 12.14 20.89
CA THR A 197 -8.43 11.52 22.23
C THR A 197 -8.27 10.00 22.18
N ASP A 198 -8.77 9.37 21.12
CA ASP A 198 -8.82 7.91 21.00
C ASP A 198 -7.47 7.36 20.50
N ARG A 199 -6.59 8.21 19.95
CA ARG A 199 -5.35 7.80 19.29
C ARG A 199 -4.20 7.58 20.26
N ALA A 200 -4.06 8.43 21.27
CA ALA A 200 -2.87 8.44 22.12
C ALA A 200 -2.58 7.07 22.77
N PRO A 201 -3.56 6.34 23.35
CA PRO A 201 -3.30 5.02 23.89
C PRO A 201 -2.79 4.02 22.85
N LEU A 202 -3.41 3.96 21.66
CA LEU A 202 -2.97 3.06 20.61
C LEU A 202 -1.56 3.41 20.10
N PHE A 203 -1.28 4.70 19.94
CA PHE A 203 0.04 5.18 19.49
C PHE A 203 1.13 4.82 20.49
N VAL A 204 0.87 4.91 21.80
CA VAL A 204 1.82 4.45 22.83
C VAL A 204 2.10 2.96 22.69
N VAL A 205 1.07 2.11 22.54
CA VAL A 205 1.26 0.67 22.36
C VAL A 205 2.04 0.36 21.07
N GLY A 206 1.71 1.06 19.98
CA GLY A 206 2.43 0.95 18.71
C GLY A 206 3.89 1.41 18.82
N CYS A 207 4.16 2.46 19.59
CA CYS A 207 5.51 2.95 19.88
C CYS A 207 6.34 1.91 20.64
N VAL A 208 5.76 1.28 21.67
CA VAL A 208 6.42 0.16 22.37
C VAL A 208 6.75 -0.97 21.39
N GLY A 209 5.81 -1.36 20.53
CA GLY A 209 6.03 -2.37 19.50
C GLY A 209 7.16 -2.01 18.53
N ALA A 210 7.18 -0.78 18.03
CA ALA A 210 8.24 -0.30 17.14
C ALA A 210 9.62 -0.25 17.83
N LEU A 211 9.68 0.14 19.10
CA LEU A 211 10.93 0.12 19.87
C LEU A 211 11.42 -1.29 20.15
N CYS A 212 10.53 -2.23 20.47
CA CYS A 212 10.88 -3.65 20.56
C CYS A 212 11.46 -4.15 19.23
N PHE A 213 10.87 -3.76 18.10
CA PHE A 213 11.39 -4.13 16.78
C PHE A 213 12.79 -3.57 16.53
N VAL A 214 13.07 -2.31 16.88
CA VAL A 214 14.42 -1.73 16.84
C VAL A 214 15.40 -2.57 17.66
N LEU A 215 15.07 -2.91 18.90
CA LEU A 215 15.95 -3.70 19.77
C LEU A 215 16.21 -5.11 19.22
N CYS A 216 15.24 -5.73 18.58
CA CYS A 216 15.39 -7.05 17.95
C CYS A 216 16.14 -7.03 16.61
N THR A 217 16.50 -5.85 16.09
CA THR A 217 17.14 -5.70 14.77
C THR A 217 18.53 -5.07 14.84
N LEU A 218 19.12 -4.87 16.02
CA LEU A 218 20.42 -4.21 16.19
C LEU A 218 21.57 -4.87 15.38
N ASP A 219 21.50 -6.18 15.18
CA ASP A 219 22.48 -6.96 14.41
C ASP A 219 21.98 -7.33 12.99
N ALA A 220 20.85 -6.79 12.55
CA ALA A 220 20.26 -7.10 11.25
C ALA A 220 21.05 -6.46 10.09
N PRO A 221 20.82 -6.82 8.82
CA PRO A 221 21.39 -6.09 7.69
C PRO A 221 20.99 -4.61 7.70
N ALA A 222 21.88 -3.73 7.20
CA ALA A 222 21.69 -2.27 7.24
C ALA A 222 20.32 -1.76 6.73
N PRO A 223 19.72 -2.32 5.64
CA PRO A 223 18.39 -1.90 5.22
C PRO A 223 17.30 -2.18 6.27
N VAL A 224 17.37 -3.34 6.94
CA VAL A 224 16.43 -3.72 8.00
C VAL A 224 16.58 -2.81 9.21
N GLN A 225 17.83 -2.54 9.63
CA GLN A 225 18.12 -1.62 10.73
C GLN A 225 17.54 -0.23 10.46
N ARG A 226 17.78 0.33 9.28
CA ARG A 226 17.30 1.68 8.93
C ARG A 226 15.79 1.76 8.88
N LEU A 227 15.12 0.74 8.37
CA LEU A 227 13.66 0.68 8.41
C LEU A 227 13.13 0.55 9.84
N ALA A 228 13.76 -0.26 10.68
CA ALA A 228 13.41 -0.40 12.09
C ALA A 228 13.59 0.93 12.85
N GLN A 229 14.73 1.59 12.69
CA GLN A 229 15.02 2.91 13.27
C GLN A 229 14.02 3.95 12.79
N THR A 230 13.70 3.97 11.49
CA THR A 230 12.66 4.85 10.94
C THR A 230 11.30 4.60 11.59
N ALA A 231 10.91 3.33 11.76
CA ALA A 231 9.67 2.97 12.43
C ALA A 231 9.68 3.40 13.92
N GLY A 232 10.80 3.20 14.63
CA GLY A 232 10.96 3.61 16.03
C GLY A 232 10.87 5.12 16.22
N VAL A 233 11.69 5.90 15.50
CA VAL A 233 11.68 7.37 15.54
C VAL A 233 10.33 7.92 15.08
N GLY A 234 9.78 7.37 13.99
CA GLY A 234 8.46 7.74 13.48
C GLY A 234 7.35 7.48 14.48
N ALA A 235 7.39 6.36 15.21
CA ALA A 235 6.41 6.04 16.24
C ALA A 235 6.53 6.95 17.47
N ILE A 236 7.75 7.30 17.89
CA ILE A 236 7.97 8.30 18.95
C ILE A 236 7.37 9.65 18.53
N LEU A 237 7.75 10.16 17.37
CA LEU A 237 7.30 11.46 16.88
C LEU A 237 5.79 11.48 16.65
N GLY A 238 5.23 10.41 16.09
CA GLY A 238 3.79 10.26 15.92
C GLY A 238 3.03 10.24 17.26
N THR A 239 3.59 9.58 18.28
CA THR A 239 3.02 9.55 19.63
C THR A 239 3.07 10.91 20.30
N VAL A 240 4.22 11.60 20.23
CA VAL A 240 4.39 12.96 20.76
C VAL A 240 3.43 13.93 20.07
N ALA A 241 3.38 13.93 18.74
CA ALA A 241 2.49 14.80 17.97
C ALA A 241 1.01 14.55 18.32
N THR A 242 0.60 13.28 18.38
CA THR A 242 -0.78 12.90 18.73
C THR A 242 -1.13 13.33 20.15
N THR A 243 -0.21 13.15 21.11
CA THR A 243 -0.39 13.55 22.51
C THR A 243 -0.47 15.07 22.64
N ALA A 244 0.26 15.82 21.81
CA ALA A 244 0.18 17.28 21.70
C ALA A 244 -1.08 17.77 20.96
N GLY A 245 -1.98 16.87 20.53
CA GLY A 245 -3.22 17.22 19.84
C GLY A 245 -3.06 17.51 18.35
N LEU A 246 -1.89 17.25 17.77
CA LEU A 246 -1.67 17.35 16.33
C LEU A 246 -2.27 16.14 15.62
N LYS A 247 -2.90 16.38 14.48
CA LYS A 247 -3.49 15.33 13.64
C LYS A 247 -2.65 15.20 12.37
N ILE A 248 -1.84 14.14 12.33
CA ILE A 248 -1.01 13.78 11.17
C ILE A 248 -1.57 12.49 10.56
N SER A 249 -1.60 12.40 9.23
CA SER A 249 -2.08 11.19 8.54
C SER A 249 -1.05 10.07 8.60
N GLY A 250 -1.14 9.19 9.60
CA GLY A 250 -0.30 7.99 9.69
C GLY A 250 -0.45 7.05 8.49
N HIS A 251 -1.64 7.01 7.86
CA HIS A 251 -1.88 6.25 6.63
C HIS A 251 -0.96 6.70 5.49
N VAL A 252 -0.65 7.99 5.40
CA VAL A 252 0.21 8.53 4.35
C VAL A 252 1.67 8.50 4.79
N ALA A 253 1.95 8.92 6.04
CA ALA A 253 3.31 9.05 6.55
C ALA A 253 4.09 7.72 6.55
N ILE A 254 3.44 6.60 6.89
CA ILE A 254 4.09 5.28 6.96
C ILE A 254 4.61 4.82 5.59
N PRO A 255 3.77 4.60 4.56
CA PRO A 255 4.26 4.19 3.25
C PRO A 255 5.19 5.22 2.61
N ALA A 256 4.95 6.53 2.83
CA ALA A 256 5.85 7.56 2.33
C ALA A 256 7.25 7.45 2.96
N ALA A 257 7.34 7.30 4.28
CA ALA A 257 8.61 7.18 4.99
C ALA A 257 9.35 5.91 4.57
N LEU A 258 8.65 4.77 4.51
CA LEU A 258 9.23 3.51 4.04
C LEU A 258 9.74 3.66 2.60
N GLY A 259 8.95 4.22 1.69
CA GLY A 259 9.34 4.43 0.30
C GLY A 259 10.56 5.34 0.14
N LEU A 260 10.60 6.46 0.85
CA LEU A 260 11.74 7.39 0.79
C LEU A 260 13.01 6.81 1.41
N VAL A 261 12.88 6.08 2.53
CA VAL A 261 14.02 5.46 3.20
C VAL A 261 14.62 4.36 2.33
N VAL A 262 13.80 3.59 1.60
CA VAL A 262 14.31 2.45 0.82
C VAL A 262 14.84 2.80 -0.57
N LEU A 263 14.63 4.04 -1.01
CA LEU A 263 15.07 4.54 -2.30
C LEU A 263 16.56 4.30 -2.61
N PRO A 264 17.51 4.40 -1.67
CA PRO A 264 18.92 4.10 -1.94
C PRO A 264 19.21 2.63 -2.26
N TRP A 265 18.30 1.70 -1.93
CA TRP A 265 18.47 0.27 -2.20
C TRP A 265 17.58 -0.22 -3.35
N THR A 266 16.39 0.35 -3.53
CA THR A 266 15.43 -0.15 -4.52
C THR A 266 14.53 0.92 -5.10
N ASP A 267 14.67 1.18 -6.40
CA ASP A 267 13.78 2.09 -7.14
C ASP A 267 12.35 1.53 -7.20
N ARG A 268 12.20 0.23 -7.46
CA ARG A 268 10.89 -0.42 -7.60
C ARG A 268 10.16 -0.49 -6.26
N GLY A 269 10.82 -0.94 -5.21
CA GLY A 269 10.22 -1.00 -3.87
C GLY A 269 9.81 0.39 -3.38
N ALA A 270 10.66 1.39 -3.58
CA ALA A 270 10.34 2.78 -3.26
C ALA A 270 9.14 3.30 -4.08
N GLY A 271 9.12 3.05 -5.40
CA GLY A 271 8.04 3.44 -6.29
C GLY A 271 6.68 2.88 -5.87
N LEU A 272 6.61 1.60 -5.50
CA LEU A 272 5.38 0.96 -5.00
C LEU A 272 4.88 1.63 -3.72
N LEU A 273 5.75 1.84 -2.74
CA LEU A 273 5.38 2.45 -1.46
C LEU A 273 4.97 3.91 -1.59
N LEU A 274 5.68 4.69 -2.40
CA LEU A 274 5.32 6.06 -2.72
C LEU A 274 4.00 6.13 -3.51
N GLY A 275 3.77 5.18 -4.43
CA GLY A 275 2.51 5.02 -5.14
C GLY A 275 1.33 4.79 -4.18
N MET A 276 1.48 3.90 -3.20
CA MET A 276 0.48 3.70 -2.13
C MET A 276 0.24 4.98 -1.33
N ALA A 277 1.30 5.70 -0.96
CA ALA A 277 1.19 6.94 -0.21
C ALA A 277 0.42 8.04 -0.98
N LEU A 278 0.62 8.13 -2.30
CA LEU A 278 -0.13 9.05 -3.17
C LEU A 278 -1.61 8.66 -3.26
N VAL A 279 -1.90 7.38 -3.49
CA VAL A 279 -3.27 6.84 -3.51
C VAL A 279 -3.99 7.10 -2.18
N LEU A 280 -3.30 6.87 -1.05
CA LEU A 280 -3.81 7.15 0.29
C LEU A 280 -4.00 8.65 0.52
N SER A 281 -3.12 9.51 0.00
CA SER A 281 -3.25 10.97 0.13
C SER A 281 -4.60 11.45 -0.42
N TRP A 282 -4.96 11.00 -1.62
CA TRP A 282 -6.28 11.25 -2.19
C TRP A 282 -7.39 10.61 -1.35
N ALA A 283 -7.25 9.33 -0.98
CA ALA A 283 -8.29 8.59 -0.29
C ALA A 283 -8.65 9.19 1.08
N ARG A 284 -7.67 9.68 1.85
CA ARG A 284 -7.92 10.27 3.17
C ARG A 284 -8.63 11.62 3.10
N VAL A 285 -8.38 12.41 2.05
CA VAL A 285 -9.11 13.67 1.81
C VAL A 285 -10.52 13.38 1.30
N SER A 286 -10.65 12.50 0.32
CA SER A 286 -11.94 12.11 -0.27
C SER A 286 -12.89 11.46 0.75
N ALA A 287 -12.37 10.68 1.69
CA ALA A 287 -13.14 10.10 2.79
C ALA A 287 -13.47 11.07 3.94
N GLY A 288 -13.12 12.36 3.80
CA GLY A 288 -13.32 13.36 4.86
C GLY A 288 -12.57 13.05 6.16
N ARG A 289 -11.58 12.15 6.14
CA ARG A 289 -10.86 11.70 7.33
C ARG A 289 -9.74 12.65 7.70
N HIS A 290 -9.12 13.31 6.73
CA HIS A 290 -8.03 14.26 6.93
C HIS A 290 -8.18 15.49 6.02
N GLN A 291 -7.69 16.63 6.51
CA GLN A 291 -7.50 17.84 5.70
C GLN A 291 -6.24 17.72 4.84
N PRO A 292 -6.13 18.42 3.70
CA PRO A 292 -4.92 18.41 2.87
C PRO A 292 -3.64 18.77 3.63
N LEU A 293 -3.70 19.72 4.58
CA LEU A 293 -2.55 20.08 5.42
C LEU A 293 -2.11 18.95 6.36
N GLU A 294 -3.05 18.14 6.86
CA GLU A 294 -2.74 16.99 7.73
C GLU A 294 -2.08 15.85 6.93
N VAL A 295 -2.42 15.74 5.65
CA VAL A 295 -1.76 14.84 4.68
C VAL A 295 -0.37 15.36 4.31
N ALA A 296 -0.23 16.66 4.02
CA ALA A 296 1.05 17.30 3.75
C ALA A 296 2.01 17.20 4.94
N ALA A 297 1.52 17.35 6.17
CA ALA A 297 2.30 17.12 7.38
C ALA A 297 2.80 15.66 7.49
N GLY A 298 2.01 14.69 7.01
CA GLY A 298 2.44 13.29 6.92
C GLY A 298 3.61 13.08 5.96
N TRP A 299 3.57 13.72 4.78
CA TRP A 299 4.70 13.75 3.85
C TRP A 299 5.92 14.48 4.42
N GLY A 300 5.71 15.59 5.12
CA GLY A 300 6.79 16.33 5.78
C GLY A 300 7.49 15.49 6.85
N LEU A 301 6.73 14.75 7.67
CA LEU A 301 7.29 13.80 8.63
C LEU A 301 8.08 12.69 7.92
N ALA A 302 7.54 12.12 6.85
CA ALA A 302 8.24 11.09 6.06
C ALA A 302 9.58 11.61 5.50
N ALA A 303 9.60 12.81 4.91
CA ALA A 303 10.82 13.42 4.37
C ALA A 303 11.86 13.73 5.47
N MET A 304 11.41 14.15 6.65
CA MET A 304 12.29 14.36 7.80
C MET A 304 12.95 13.05 8.25
N LEU A 305 12.15 11.97 8.34
CA LEU A 305 12.62 10.63 8.74
C LEU A 305 13.58 10.02 7.70
N SER A 306 13.42 10.33 6.42
CA SER A 306 14.31 9.84 5.35
C SER A 306 15.55 10.71 5.14
N SER A 307 15.68 11.83 5.85
CA SER A 307 16.79 12.76 5.61
C SER A 307 18.14 12.15 6.04
N PRO A 308 19.26 12.51 5.38
CA PRO A 308 20.59 12.09 5.79
C PRO A 308 20.95 12.49 7.23
N VAL A 309 20.29 13.53 7.77
CA VAL A 309 20.44 13.94 9.17
C VAL A 309 19.81 12.92 10.12
N ALA A 310 18.66 12.35 9.76
CA ALA A 310 18.08 11.24 10.50
C ALA A 310 18.96 9.98 10.39
N ALA A 311 19.58 9.74 9.22
CA ALA A 311 20.56 8.66 9.05
C ALA A 311 21.83 8.88 9.91
N ALA A 312 22.38 10.09 9.95
CA ALA A 312 23.54 10.42 10.78
C ALA A 312 23.24 10.33 12.29
N LEU A 313 22.01 10.68 12.71
CA LEU A 313 21.56 10.45 14.08
C LEU A 313 21.40 8.98 14.41
N ALA A 314 21.17 8.10 13.44
CA ALA A 314 21.15 6.65 13.65
C ALA A 314 22.57 6.07 13.72
N ASP A 315 23.49 6.54 12.87
CA ASP A 315 24.89 6.09 12.83
C ASP A 315 25.70 6.47 14.09
N THR A 316 25.19 7.36 14.95
CA THR A 316 25.82 7.69 16.26
C THR A 316 25.53 6.68 17.37
N TRP A 317 24.63 5.72 17.15
CA TRP A 317 24.26 4.69 18.13
C TRP A 317 24.72 3.27 17.76
N SER A 318 25.37 3.10 16.62
CA SER A 318 26.07 1.88 16.17
C SER A 318 27.55 1.96 16.49
#